data_AF-A0A2M8J6D3-F1
#
_entry.id   AF-A0A2M8J6D3-F1
#
_cell.length_a   1.000
_cell.length_b   1.000
_cell.length_c   1.000
_cell.angle_alpha   90.00
_cell.angle_beta   90.00
_cell.angle_gamma   90.00
#
_symmetry.space_group_name_H-M   'P 1'
#
loop_
_entity.id
_entity.type
_entity.pdbx_description
1 polymer ?
#
loop_
_entity_poly.entity_id
_entity_poly.type
_entity_poly.pdbx_seq_one_letter_code
_entity_poly.pdbx_strand_id
1 'polypeptide(L)'
;MTPQNPILAALTATVLLMGCKEEENRTVDYYSSNPEERAEMLATCEVSDRASEDANCVNADLAEQQAKRDQDREGFQKTFGDPSFD
;
A
#
# COMPACT_ATOMS: atom_id res chain seq x y z
N MET A 1 -25.40 -46.17 -23.88
CA MET A 1 -26.61 -45.47 -23.37
C MET A 1 -26.27 -44.92 -22.00
N THR A 2 -26.28 -43.59 -21.88
CA THR A 2 -26.10 -42.83 -20.63
C THR A 2 -27.24 -43.14 -19.64
N PRO A 3 -27.02 -42.85 -18.35
CA PRO A 3 -27.82 -41.76 -17.82
C PRO A 3 -26.95 -40.64 -17.25
N GLN A 4 -27.34 -39.45 -17.69
CA GLN A 4 -26.93 -38.15 -17.21
C GLN A 4 -27.66 -37.94 -15.87
N ASN A 5 -26.97 -37.64 -14.78
CA ASN A 5 -27.59 -36.81 -13.75
C ASN A 5 -26.57 -35.91 -13.03
N PRO A 6 -26.84 -34.59 -12.93
CA PRO A 6 -25.90 -33.57 -12.52
C PRO A 6 -25.95 -33.40 -11.00
N ILE A 7 -24.84 -33.68 -10.31
CA ILE A 7 -24.70 -33.34 -8.90
C ILE A 7 -23.69 -32.21 -8.78
N LEU A 8 -24.26 -31.01 -8.65
CA LEU A 8 -23.89 -29.94 -7.72
C LEU A 8 -22.38 -29.78 -7.47
N ALA A 9 -21.76 -28.78 -8.09
CA ALA A 9 -21.68 -27.43 -7.49
C ALA A 9 -21.04 -27.45 -6.09
N ALA A 10 -19.72 -27.27 -6.05
CA ALA A 10 -19.01 -26.76 -4.89
C ALA A 10 -17.75 -26.01 -5.35
N LEU A 11 -17.94 -24.92 -6.10
CA LEU A 11 -16.96 -23.84 -6.12
C LEU A 11 -16.99 -23.21 -4.72
N THR A 12 -16.19 -23.74 -3.80
CA THR A 12 -15.92 -23.07 -2.53
C THR A 12 -15.09 -21.82 -2.84
N ALA A 13 -15.78 -20.74 -3.21
CA ALA A 13 -15.23 -19.41 -3.13
C ALA A 13 -15.07 -19.10 -1.64
N THR A 14 -13.88 -19.39 -1.10
CA THR A 14 -13.48 -18.90 0.21
C THR A 14 -13.31 -17.39 0.08
N VAL A 15 -14.42 -16.66 0.19
CA VAL A 15 -14.38 -15.22 0.41
C VAL A 15 -13.80 -15.07 1.80
N LEU A 16 -12.49 -14.82 1.86
CA LEU A 16 -11.85 -14.26 3.05
C LEU A 16 -12.46 -12.88 3.25
N LEU A 17 -13.64 -12.85 3.87
CA LEU A 17 -14.12 -11.70 4.59
C LEU A 17 -13.13 -11.49 5.75
N MET A 18 -12.00 -10.85 5.45
CA MET A 18 -11.25 -10.08 6.44
C MET A 18 -12.15 -8.91 6.85
N GLY A 19 -13.23 -9.25 7.57
CA GLY A 19 -14.11 -8.29 8.19
C GLY A 19 -13.29 -7.45 9.15
N CYS A 20 -13.35 -6.14 8.95
CA CYS A 20 -12.87 -5.04 9.78
C CYS A 20 -12.16 -5.46 11.06
N LYS A 21 -10.89 -5.87 10.94
CA LYS A 21 -9.96 -5.69 12.04
C LYS A 21 -9.46 -4.28 11.84
N GLU A 22 -9.86 -3.35 12.71
CA GLU A 22 -9.18 -2.05 12.79
C GLU A 22 -7.70 -2.37 12.95
N GLU A 23 -6.93 -2.10 11.89
CA GLU A 23 -5.49 -2.23 11.96
C GLU A 23 -4.96 -1.21 12.95
N GLU A 24 -3.93 -1.61 13.69
CA GLU A 24 -3.22 -0.68 14.54
C GLU A 24 -2.60 0.42 13.66
N ASN A 25 -2.81 1.68 14.06
CA ASN A 25 -2.22 2.82 13.37
C ASN A 25 -0.68 2.74 13.46
N ARG A 26 -0.05 2.61 12.30
CA ARG A 26 1.40 2.68 12.10
C ARG A 26 1.83 4.11 11.84
N THR A 27 3.02 4.46 12.30
CA THR A 27 3.59 5.81 12.13
C THR A 27 4.18 5.99 10.73
N VAL A 28 4.48 7.25 10.37
CA VAL A 28 5.26 7.56 9.16
C VAL A 28 6.61 6.85 9.20
N ASP A 29 7.33 6.89 10.33
CA ASP A 29 8.64 6.24 10.49
C ASP A 29 8.60 4.73 10.23
N TYR A 30 7.51 4.07 10.61
CA TYR A 30 7.29 2.67 10.30
C TYR A 30 7.26 2.46 8.79
N TYR A 31 6.40 3.19 8.06
CA TYR A 31 6.32 3.06 6.61
C TYR A 31 7.55 3.56 5.86
N SER A 32 8.32 4.49 6.42
CA SER A 32 9.61 4.90 5.87
C SER A 32 10.65 3.77 5.96
N SER A 33 10.63 3.00 7.05
CA SER A 33 11.56 1.89 7.29
C SER A 33 11.11 0.57 6.64
N ASN A 34 9.85 0.48 6.22
CA ASN A 34 9.21 -0.75 5.71
C ASN A 34 8.53 -0.46 4.35
N PRO A 35 9.30 -0.39 3.25
CA PRO A 35 8.78 0.04 1.95
C PRO A 35 7.81 -0.96 1.30
N GLU A 36 7.93 -2.26 1.59
CA GLU A 36 7.01 -3.28 1.07
C GLU A 36 5.62 -3.11 1.69
N GLU A 37 5.55 -2.98 3.01
CA GLU A 37 4.32 -2.74 3.75
C GLU A 37 3.70 -1.38 3.42
N ARG A 38 4.54 -0.36 3.13
CA ARG A 38 4.05 0.92 2.59
C ARG A 38 3.36 0.74 1.24
N ALA A 39 3.96 -0.04 0.33
CA ALA A 39 3.38 -0.28 -0.99
C ALA A 39 2.06 -1.08 -0.90
N GLU A 40 2.00 -2.09 -0.03
CA GLU A 40 0.77 -2.87 0.22
C GLU A 40 -0.34 -2.01 0.82
N MET A 41 -0.01 -1.15 1.79
CA MET A 41 -0.96 -0.20 2.37
C MET A 41 -1.48 0.76 1.31
N LEU A 42 -0.61 1.38 0.51
CA LEU A 42 -1.01 2.30 -0.56
C LEU A 42 -1.91 1.65 -1.61
N ALA A 43 -1.67 0.39 -1.98
CA ALA A 43 -2.54 -0.35 -2.88
C ALA A 43 -3.93 -0.58 -2.27
N THR A 44 -4.00 -0.79 -0.96
CA THR A 44 -5.28 -0.88 -0.23
C THR A 44 -5.98 0.48 -0.17
N CYS A 45 -5.23 1.57 0.03
CA CYS A 45 -5.76 2.93 0.10
C CYS A 45 -6.37 3.40 -1.23
N GLU A 46 -5.82 2.99 -2.38
CA GLU A 46 -6.31 3.41 -3.71
C GLU A 46 -7.78 3.03 -3.94
N VAL A 47 -8.23 1.91 -3.37
CA VAL A 47 -9.59 1.39 -3.54
C VAL A 47 -10.50 1.64 -2.34
N SER A 48 -10.03 2.41 -1.35
CA SER A 48 -10.78 2.73 -0.12
C SER A 48 -11.51 4.07 -0.24
N ASP A 49 -12.83 4.06 -0.03
CA ASP A 49 -13.69 5.26 -0.11
C ASP A 49 -13.32 6.39 0.87
N ARG A 50 -12.52 6.10 1.91
CA ARG A 50 -12.12 7.06 2.96
C ARG A 50 -10.63 7.03 3.29
N ALA A 51 -9.79 6.71 2.30
CA ALA A 51 -8.34 6.66 2.50
C ALA A 51 -7.74 7.94 3.13
N SER A 52 -8.29 9.12 2.82
CA SER A 52 -7.82 10.39 3.40
C SER A 52 -8.13 10.56 4.90
N GLU A 53 -9.07 9.77 5.44
CA GLU A 53 -9.44 9.79 6.86
C GLU A 53 -8.76 8.66 7.65
N ASP A 54 -8.18 7.68 6.94
CA ASP A 54 -7.46 6.56 7.52
C ASP A 54 -6.01 6.95 7.86
N ALA A 55 -5.63 6.77 9.12
CA ALA A 55 -4.31 7.17 9.60
C ALA A 55 -3.17 6.37 8.95
N ASN A 56 -3.40 5.09 8.64
CA ASN A 56 -2.41 4.26 7.95
C ASN A 56 -2.20 4.74 6.51
N CYS A 57 -3.28 5.07 5.81
CA CYS A 57 -3.20 5.63 4.47
C CYS A 57 -2.49 6.98 4.43
N VAL A 58 -2.82 7.88 5.35
CA VAL A 58 -2.15 9.19 5.45
C VAL A 58 -0.66 9.01 5.76
N ASN A 59 -0.32 8.14 6.71
CA ASN A 59 1.08 7.94 7.11
C ASN A 59 1.90 7.23 6.02
N ALA A 60 1.32 6.27 5.31
CA ALA A 60 1.95 5.59 4.19
C ALA A 60 2.21 6.56 3.02
N ASP A 61 1.24 7.42 2.69
CA ASP A 61 1.40 8.43 1.64
C ASP A 61 2.49 9.46 2.00
N LEU A 62 2.50 9.95 3.25
CA LEU A 62 3.56 10.86 3.70
C LEU A 62 4.95 10.24 3.61
N ALA A 63 5.10 8.98 4.00
CA ALA A 63 6.37 8.24 3.89
C ALA A 63 6.79 8.07 2.43
N GLU A 64 5.85 7.80 1.53
CA GLU A 64 6.11 7.66 0.10
C GLU A 64 6.54 8.98 -0.54
N GLN A 65 5.90 10.08 -0.16
CA GLN A 65 6.31 11.42 -0.59
C GLN A 65 7.71 11.78 -0.07
N GLN A 66 8.09 11.37 1.15
CA GLN A 66 9.44 11.56 1.66
C GLN A 66 10.46 10.78 0.83
N ALA A 67 10.20 9.50 0.57
CA ALA A 67 11.07 8.65 -0.23
C ALA A 67 11.33 9.22 -1.63
N LYS A 68 10.28 9.73 -2.29
CA LYS A 68 10.40 10.40 -3.61
C LYS A 68 11.29 11.63 -3.54
N ARG A 69 11.09 12.50 -2.54
CA ARG A 69 11.93 13.70 -2.37
C ARG A 69 13.38 13.35 -2.10
N ASP A 70 13.65 12.31 -1.33
CA ASP A 70 15.01 11.85 -1.07
C ASP A 70 15.65 11.30 -2.34
N GLN A 71 14.92 10.50 -3.12
CA GLN A 71 15.39 10.02 -4.42
C GLN A 71 15.67 11.18 -5.39
N ASP A 72 14.80 12.17 -5.46
CA ASP A 72 14.98 13.35 -6.30
C ASP A 72 16.21 14.17 -5.86
N ARG A 73 16.40 14.34 -4.54
CA ARG A 73 17.56 15.04 -3.97
C ARG A 73 18.86 14.31 -4.30
N GLU A 74 18.91 13.00 -4.10
CA GLU A 74 20.07 12.17 -4.45
C GLU A 74 20.35 12.22 -5.96
N GLY A 75 19.31 12.14 -6.78
CA GLY A 75 19.41 12.25 -8.23
C GLY A 75 19.95 13.60 -8.69
N PHE A 76 19.49 14.69 -8.07
CA PHE A 76 19.99 16.03 -8.31
C PHE A 76 21.46 16.16 -7.93
N GLN A 77 21.83 15.76 -6.71
CA GLN A 77 23.22 15.80 -6.24
C GLN A 77 24.16 14.99 -7.13
N LYS A 78 23.74 13.81 -7.57
CA LYS A 78 24.53 12.98 -8.49
C LYS A 78 24.74 13.64 -9.85
N THR A 79 23.76 14.40 -10.32
CA THR A 79 23.77 15.00 -11.66
C THR A 79 24.48 16.35 -11.69
N PHE A 80 24.28 17.17 -10.65
CA PHE A 80 24.71 18.57 -10.62
C PHE A 80 25.74 18.89 -9.53
N GLY A 81 26.02 17.95 -8.62
CA GLY A 81 26.83 18.18 -7.42
C GLY A 81 26.05 18.83 -6.28
N ASP A 82 26.74 19.16 -5.19
CA ASP A 82 26.13 19.90 -4.09
C ASP A 82 25.75 21.31 -4.54
N PRO A 83 24.53 21.78 -4.21
CA PRO A 83 24.13 23.12 -4.60
C PRO A 83 24.98 24.15 -3.85
N SER A 84 25.67 25.00 -4.62
CA SER A 84 26.41 26.15 -4.11
C SER A 84 25.42 27.30 -3.86
N PHE A 85 24.80 27.32 -2.67
CA PHE A 85 24.12 28.51 -2.17
C PHE A 85 25.10 29.21 -1.22
N ASP A 86 25.82 30.21 -1.74
CA ASP A 86 26.58 31.17 -0.91
C ASP A 86 25.64 32.11 -0.14
#